data_AF-A0A926KLJ8-F1
#
_entry.id   AF-A0A926KLJ8-F1
#
_cell.length_a   1.000
_cell.length_b   1.000
_cell.length_c   1.000
_cell.angle_alpha   90.00
_cell.angle_beta   90.00
_cell.angle_gamma   90.00
#
_symmetry.space_group_name_H-M   'P 1'
#
loop_
_entity.id
_entity.type
_entity.pdbx_description
1 polymer ?
#
loop_
_entity_poly.entity_id
_entity_poly.type
_entity_poly.pdbx_seq_one_letter_code
_entity_poly.pdbx_strand_id
1 'polypeptide(L)'
;MEYRQGTFLHFRIGRLRKVYELTETGRERFQQLMEQPLEYNAETERHFHFKMVYFQYVTKDVRLACLEQYLKFLQTTYKYVANLEAQIISQKPSPEKQRIQLLRVFEHRKHVGAADIEWITTEIERIKKEE
;
A
#
# COMPACT_ATOMS: atom_id res chain seq x y z
N MET A 1 36.26 -16.83 16.18
CA MET A 1 36.00 -15.79 15.17
C MET A 1 36.71 -16.23 13.90
N GLU A 2 35.99 -16.79 12.94
CA GLU A 2 36.56 -17.20 11.64
C GLU A 2 35.77 -16.49 10.55
N TYR A 3 36.45 -15.60 9.82
CA TYR A 3 35.93 -15.03 8.58
C TYR A 3 36.44 -15.87 7.41
N ARG A 4 35.53 -16.54 6.69
CA ARG A 4 35.85 -17.26 5.44
C ARG A 4 35.80 -16.31 4.25
N GLN A 5 36.82 -16.42 3.41
CA GLN A 5 37.07 -15.58 2.24
C GLN A 5 36.03 -15.76 1.12
N GLY A 6 35.57 -14.64 0.56
CA GLY A 6 34.80 -14.59 -0.69
C GLY A 6 35.71 -14.26 -1.87
N THR A 7 35.58 -15.04 -2.93
CA THR A 7 36.38 -15.08 -4.16
C THR A 7 36.34 -13.76 -4.94
N PHE A 8 37.51 -13.23 -5.30
CA PHE A 8 37.65 -12.02 -6.13
C PHE A 8 37.55 -12.37 -7.62
N LEU A 9 36.57 -11.82 -8.34
CA LEU A 9 36.56 -11.76 -9.80
C LEU A 9 37.19 -10.44 -10.26
N HIS A 10 38.23 -10.57 -11.08
CA HIS A 10 39.08 -9.48 -11.55
C HIS A 10 38.42 -8.74 -12.74
N PHE A 11 38.14 -7.44 -12.61
CA PHE A 11 37.91 -6.57 -13.77
C PHE A 11 38.38 -5.12 -13.51
N ARG A 12 38.86 -4.50 -14.59
CA ARG A 12 39.74 -3.31 -14.70
C ARG A 12 39.20 -2.01 -14.08
N ILE A 13 40.12 -1.25 -13.46
CA ILE A 13 40.16 0.20 -13.16
C ILE A 13 38.78 0.89 -13.05
N GLY A 14 38.16 0.75 -11.89
CA GLY A 14 36.96 1.47 -11.47
C GLY A 14 36.71 1.18 -9.99
N ARG A 15 36.28 2.18 -9.21
CA ARG A 15 36.06 2.04 -7.76
C ARG A 15 35.18 0.80 -7.49
N LEU A 16 35.72 -0.19 -6.77
CA LEU A 16 34.98 -1.41 -6.41
C LEU A 16 33.66 -1.03 -5.73
N ARG A 17 32.54 -1.24 -6.41
CA ARG A 17 31.21 -0.96 -5.88
C ARG A 17 30.86 -2.08 -4.91
N LYS A 18 30.51 -1.73 -3.67
CA LYS A 18 30.01 -2.71 -2.71
C LYS A 18 28.68 -3.25 -3.25
N VAL A 19 28.63 -4.56 -3.48
CA VAL A 19 27.41 -5.30 -3.75
C VAL A 19 26.84 -5.72 -2.40
N TYR A 20 25.59 -5.33 -2.13
CA TYR A 20 24.90 -5.68 -0.90
C TYR A 20 23.91 -6.80 -1.19
N GLU A 21 23.93 -7.83 -0.36
CA GLU A 21 23.00 -8.95 -0.39
C GLU A 21 22.27 -9.04 0.94
N LEU A 22 21.05 -9.57 0.93
CA LEU A 22 20.32 -9.85 2.16
C LEU A 22 21.01 -10.98 2.93
N THR A 23 21.24 -10.75 4.21
CA THR A 23 21.59 -11.81 5.16
C THR A 23 20.37 -12.69 5.43
N GLU A 24 20.57 -13.84 6.08
CA GLU A 24 19.45 -14.69 6.50
C GLU A 24 18.48 -13.93 7.41
N THR A 25 19.01 -13.24 8.42
CA THR A 25 18.22 -12.36 9.30
C THR A 25 17.53 -11.23 8.52
N GLY A 26 18.13 -10.75 7.43
CA GLY A 26 17.51 -9.78 6.53
C GLY A 26 16.31 -10.36 5.78
N ARG A 27 16.39 -11.61 5.32
CA ARG A 27 15.26 -12.33 4.70
C ARG A 27 14.14 -12.58 5.70
N GLU A 28 14.46 -13.06 6.90
CA GLU A 28 13.48 -13.26 7.97
C GLU A 28 12.78 -11.95 8.32
N ARG A 29 13.53 -10.86 8.46
CA ARG A 29 12.96 -9.55 8.76
C ARG A 29 12.07 -9.04 7.64
N PHE A 30 12.44 -9.27 6.38
CA PHE A 30 11.60 -8.93 5.25
C PHE A 30 10.26 -9.68 5.30
N GLN A 31 10.26 -10.99 5.55
CA GLN A 31 9.02 -11.77 5.66
C GLN A 31 8.12 -11.25 6.78
N GLN A 32 8.69 -10.98 7.96
CA GLN A 32 7.95 -10.37 9.07
C GLN A 32 7.31 -9.04 8.68
N LEU A 33 8.07 -8.15 8.01
CA LEU A 33 7.55 -6.86 7.56
C LEU A 33 6.43 -7.01 6.54
N MET A 34 6.47 -8.04 5.70
CA MET A 34 5.43 -8.31 4.71
C MET A 34 4.15 -8.86 5.34
N GLU A 35 4.28 -9.74 6.33
CA GLU A 35 3.16 -10.34 7.08
C GLU A 35 2.49 -9.36 8.05
N GLN A 36 3.22 -8.33 8.50
CA GLN A 36 2.67 -7.31 9.39
C GLN A 36 1.44 -6.64 8.77
N PRO A 37 0.32 -6.52 9.52
CA PRO A 37 -0.86 -5.81 9.05
C PRO A 37 -0.57 -4.35 8.67
N LEU A 38 -1.36 -3.81 7.76
CA LEU A 38 -1.35 -2.40 7.44
C LEU A 38 -1.84 -1.57 8.64
N GLU A 39 -1.10 -0.54 8.98
CA GLU A 39 -1.58 0.50 9.89
C GLU A 39 -2.53 1.43 9.14
N TYR A 40 -3.65 1.81 9.76
CA TYR A 40 -4.66 2.72 9.19
C TYR A 40 -4.37 4.17 9.61
N ASN A 41 -3.61 4.88 8.79
CA ASN A 41 -3.18 6.25 9.00
C ASN A 41 -2.92 6.95 7.65
N ALA A 42 -2.30 8.15 7.66
CA ALA A 42 -2.01 8.89 6.44
C ALA A 42 -1.01 8.17 5.49
N GLU A 43 -0.27 7.20 6.02
CA GLU A 43 0.81 6.51 5.32
C GLU A 43 0.35 5.15 4.74
N THR A 44 -0.89 4.74 4.99
CA THR A 44 -1.42 3.41 4.63
C THR A 44 -1.25 3.10 3.15
N GLU A 45 -1.64 4.02 2.26
CA GLU A 45 -1.52 3.85 0.80
C GLU A 45 -0.06 3.60 0.38
N ARG A 46 0.86 4.38 0.94
CA ARG A 46 2.29 4.22 0.62
C ARG A 46 2.82 2.88 1.10
N HIS A 47 2.50 2.47 2.32
CA HIS A 47 2.91 1.17 2.86
C HIS A 47 2.32 0.01 2.04
N PHE A 48 1.06 0.13 1.63
CA PHE A 48 0.41 -0.82 0.75
C PHE A 48 1.12 -0.93 -0.60
N HIS A 49 1.40 0.19 -1.28
CA HIS A 49 2.12 0.19 -2.55
C HIS A 49 3.54 -0.39 -2.41
N PHE A 50 4.25 -0.10 -1.31
CA PHE A 50 5.54 -0.73 -1.07
C PHE A 50 5.43 -2.25 -0.93
N LYS A 51 4.47 -2.76 -0.16
CA LYS A 51 4.25 -4.21 -0.05
C LYS A 51 3.91 -4.83 -1.40
N MET A 52 3.02 -4.21 -2.17
CA MET A 52 2.62 -4.68 -3.50
C MET A 52 3.81 -4.92 -4.44
N VAL A 53 4.77 -4.00 -4.49
CA VAL A 53 5.97 -4.13 -5.35
C VAL A 53 6.74 -5.41 -5.05
N TYR A 54 6.65 -5.93 -3.83
CA TYR A 54 7.37 -7.12 -3.38
C TYR A 54 6.49 -8.36 -3.22
N PHE A 55 5.26 -8.35 -3.75
CA PHE A 55 4.33 -9.49 -3.67
C PHE A 55 4.89 -10.79 -4.26
N GLN A 56 5.79 -10.72 -5.25
CA GLN A 56 6.43 -11.90 -5.83
C GLN A 56 7.31 -12.70 -4.85
N TYR A 57 7.64 -12.13 -3.69
CA TYR A 57 8.52 -12.74 -2.68
C TYR A 57 7.76 -13.31 -1.47
N VAL A 58 6.44 -13.30 -1.50
CA VAL A 58 5.60 -13.78 -0.40
C VAL A 58 4.50 -14.70 -0.91
N THR A 59 3.89 -15.45 0.01
CA THR A 59 2.83 -16.40 -0.34
C THR A 59 1.58 -15.68 -0.84
N LYS A 60 0.76 -16.40 -1.59
CA LYS A 60 -0.56 -15.95 -2.05
C LYS A 60 -1.42 -15.44 -0.89
N ASP A 61 -1.40 -16.12 0.25
CA ASP A 61 -2.18 -15.75 1.43
C ASP A 61 -1.77 -14.39 2.01
N VAL A 62 -0.46 -14.10 2.06
CA VAL A 62 0.04 -12.80 2.52
C VAL A 62 -0.39 -11.68 1.57
N ARG A 63 -0.35 -11.92 0.25
CA ARG A 63 -0.82 -10.98 -0.77
C ARG A 63 -2.30 -10.66 -0.60
N LEU A 64 -3.12 -11.70 -0.49
CA LEU A 64 -4.57 -11.58 -0.30
C LEU A 64 -4.91 -10.85 1.01
N ALA A 65 -4.28 -11.23 2.12
CA ALA A 65 -4.48 -10.57 3.40
C ALA A 65 -4.14 -9.07 3.34
N CYS A 66 -3.06 -8.70 2.65
CA CYS A 66 -2.67 -7.30 2.47
C CYS A 66 -3.70 -6.51 1.63
N LEU A 67 -4.16 -7.09 0.51
CA LEU A 67 -5.16 -6.46 -0.35
C LEU A 67 -6.52 -6.31 0.34
N GLU A 68 -6.97 -7.32 1.08
CA GLU A 68 -8.23 -7.28 1.82
C GLU A 68 -8.20 -6.23 2.94
N GLN A 69 -7.07 -6.10 3.64
CA GLN A 69 -6.87 -5.04 4.62
C GLN A 69 -6.93 -3.65 3.97
N TYR A 70 -6.33 -3.48 2.79
CA TYR A 70 -6.38 -2.22 2.07
C TYR A 70 -7.78 -1.91 1.52
N LEU A 71 -8.50 -2.92 1.00
CA LEU A 71 -9.90 -2.79 0.59
C LEU A 71 -10.77 -2.27 1.74
N LYS A 72 -10.62 -2.87 2.94
CA LYS A 72 -11.35 -2.43 4.13
C LYS A 72 -11.02 -1.00 4.53
N PHE A 73 -9.75 -0.60 4.40
CA PHE A 73 -9.33 0.79 4.62
C PHE A 73 -10.02 1.75 3.63
N LEU A 74 -10.00 1.43 2.33
CA LEU A 74 -10.63 2.24 1.29
C LEU A 74 -12.14 2.38 1.52
N GLN A 75 -12.83 1.27 1.79
CA GLN A 75 -14.27 1.25 2.08
C GLN A 75 -14.62 2.11 3.32
N THR A 76 -13.79 2.03 4.36
CA THR A 76 -13.97 2.84 5.57
C THR A 76 -13.80 4.33 5.27
N THR A 77 -12.74 4.70 4.54
CA THR A 77 -12.47 6.07 4.12
C THR A 77 -13.56 6.62 3.21
N TYR A 78 -14.02 5.83 2.24
CA TYR A 78 -15.12 6.20 1.34
C TYR A 78 -16.40 6.49 2.13
N LYS A 79 -16.78 5.59 3.03
CA LYS A 79 -17.97 5.75 3.89
C LYS A 79 -17.86 6.99 4.77
N TYR A 80 -16.68 7.26 5.32
CA TYR A 80 -16.43 8.46 6.11
C TYR A 80 -16.65 9.74 5.29
N VAL A 81 -16.10 9.82 4.08
CA VAL A 81 -16.29 10.97 3.18
C VAL A 81 -17.76 11.14 2.79
N ALA A 82 -18.46 10.06 2.44
CA ALA A 82 -19.89 10.11 2.11
C ALA A 82 -20.74 10.63 3.29
N ASN A 83 -20.42 10.22 4.52
CA ASN A 83 -21.10 10.70 5.71
C ASN A 83 -20.86 12.20 5.95
N LEU A 84 -19.62 12.68 5.76
CA LEU A 84 -19.30 14.11 5.87
C LEU A 84 -20.04 14.94 4.81
N GLU A 85 -20.07 14.47 3.57
CA GLU A 85 -20.81 15.12 2.49
C GLU A 85 -22.30 15.24 2.82
N ALA A 86 -22.93 14.15 3.29
CA ALA A 86 -24.33 14.16 3.70
C ALA A 86 -24.61 15.18 4.82
N GLN A 87 -23.70 15.31 5.79
CA GLN A 87 -23.80 16.31 6.86
C GLN A 87 -23.71 17.74 6.30
N ILE A 88 -22.77 18.01 5.39
CA ILE A 88 -22.60 19.34 4.78
C ILE A 88 -23.81 19.73 3.91
N ILE A 89 -24.37 18.78 3.16
CA ILE A 89 -25.60 18.99 2.37
C ILE A 89 -26.79 19.31 3.28
N SER A 90 -26.92 18.59 4.39
CA SER A 90 -28.01 18.77 5.36
C SER A 90 -27.91 20.09 6.12
N GLN A 91 -26.75 20.38 6.70
CA GLN A 91 -26.54 21.55 7.57
C GLN A 91 -26.40 22.86 6.78
N LYS A 92 -25.98 22.79 5.51
CA LYS A 92 -25.74 23.94 4.63
C LYS A 92 -24.94 25.06 5.32
N PRO A 93 -23.77 24.77 5.91
CA PRO A 93 -22.99 25.77 6.62
C PRO A 93 -22.63 26.96 5.71
N SER A 94 -22.56 28.14 6.30
CA SER A 94 -22.02 29.35 5.66
C SER A 94 -20.50 29.40 5.87
N PRO A 95 -19.76 30.09 4.97
CA PRO A 95 -20.16 30.70 3.69
C PRO A 95 -20.44 29.67 2.58
N GLU A 96 -21.46 29.94 1.76
CA GLU A 96 -21.87 29.06 0.65
C GLU A 96 -20.75 28.77 -0.36
N LYS A 97 -19.94 29.78 -0.71
CA LYS A 97 -18.84 29.62 -1.68
C LYS A 97 -17.86 28.55 -1.21
N GLN A 98 -17.54 28.50 0.08
CA GLN A 98 -16.62 27.52 0.66
C GLN A 98 -17.28 26.14 0.72
N ARG A 99 -18.56 26.08 1.10
CA ARG A 99 -19.36 24.84 1.09
C ARG A 99 -19.35 24.16 -0.29
N ILE A 100 -19.57 24.91 -1.37
CA ILE A 100 -19.57 24.37 -2.73
C ILE A 100 -18.20 23.77 -3.09
N GLN A 101 -17.09 24.44 -2.75
CA GLN A 101 -15.76 23.89 -3.00
C GLN A 101 -15.49 22.64 -2.17
N LEU A 102 -15.92 22.62 -0.92
CA LEU A 102 -15.78 21.43 -0.06
C LEU A 102 -16.55 20.22 -0.63
N LEU A 103 -17.77 20.44 -1.16
CA LEU A 103 -18.53 19.37 -1.82
C LEU A 103 -17.82 18.82 -3.05
N ARG A 104 -17.17 19.67 -3.86
CA ARG A 104 -16.34 19.22 -5.00
C ARG A 104 -15.15 18.37 -4.55
N VAL A 105 -14.53 18.72 -3.42
CA VAL A 105 -13.44 17.91 -2.83
C VAL A 105 -13.96 16.53 -2.42
N PHE A 106 -15.14 16.45 -1.79
CA PHE A 106 -15.73 15.17 -1.42
C PHE A 106 -16.14 14.34 -2.64
N GLU A 107 -16.70 14.96 -3.67
CA GLU A 107 -17.01 14.32 -4.94
C GLU A 107 -15.76 13.69 -5.56
N HIS A 108 -14.67 14.45 -5.68
CA HIS A 108 -13.39 13.95 -6.19
C HIS A 108 -12.86 12.78 -5.35
N ARG A 109 -12.86 12.91 -4.02
CA ARG A 109 -12.38 11.85 -3.11
C ARG A 109 -13.20 10.56 -3.24
N LYS A 110 -14.52 10.67 -3.41
CA LYS A 110 -15.37 9.50 -3.66
C LYS A 110 -15.08 8.87 -5.02
N HIS A 111 -14.87 9.67 -6.07
CA HIS A 111 -14.54 9.12 -7.40
C HIS A 111 -13.24 8.30 -7.37
N VAL A 112 -12.18 8.87 -6.78
CA VAL A 112 -10.91 8.16 -6.60
C VAL A 112 -11.11 6.91 -5.76
N GLY A 113 -11.74 7.04 -4.58
CA GLY A 113 -11.97 5.90 -3.69
C GLY A 113 -12.83 4.79 -4.31
N ALA A 114 -13.81 5.11 -5.15
CA ALA A 114 -14.62 4.12 -5.86
C ALA A 114 -13.80 3.35 -6.90
N ALA A 115 -12.97 4.05 -7.68
CA ALA A 115 -12.08 3.45 -8.66
C ALA A 115 -11.04 2.54 -7.97
N ASP A 116 -10.45 2.98 -6.86
CA ASP A 116 -9.49 2.18 -6.10
C ASP A 116 -10.14 0.93 -5.51
N ILE A 117 -11.36 1.04 -4.96
CA ILE A 117 -12.12 -0.11 -4.45
C ILE A 117 -12.37 -1.12 -5.57
N GLU A 118 -12.83 -0.67 -6.74
CA GLU A 118 -13.06 -1.52 -7.90
C GLU A 118 -11.77 -2.23 -8.36
N TRP A 119 -10.67 -1.48 -8.44
CA TRP A 119 -9.37 -2.01 -8.83
C TRP A 119 -8.88 -3.07 -7.84
N ILE A 120 -8.93 -2.80 -6.53
CA ILE A 120 -8.50 -3.75 -5.49
C ILE A 120 -9.39 -5.00 -5.48
N THR A 121 -10.71 -4.84 -5.61
CA THR A 121 -11.61 -5.99 -5.70
C THR A 121 -11.27 -6.86 -6.90
N THR A 122 -11.01 -6.26 -8.06
CA THR A 122 -10.57 -6.99 -9.26
C THR A 122 -9.25 -7.72 -9.04
N GLU A 123 -8.28 -7.06 -8.40
CA GLU A 123 -6.96 -7.61 -8.13
C GLU A 123 -7.01 -8.79 -7.15
N ILE A 124 -7.85 -8.72 -6.11
CA ILE A 124 -8.11 -9.84 -5.19
C ILE A 124 -8.63 -11.05 -5.96
N GLU A 125 -9.64 -10.85 -6.83
CA GLU A 125 -10.21 -11.94 -7.62
C GLU A 125 -9.21 -12.51 -8.64
N ARG A 126 -8.33 -11.68 -9.18
CA ARG A 126 -7.22 -12.11 -10.05
C ARG A 126 -6.28 -13.04 -9.29
N ILE A 127 -5.84 -12.65 -8.10
CA ILE A 127 -4.90 -13.44 -7.28
C ILE A 127 -5.54 -14.73 -6.78
N LYS A 128 -6.82 -14.71 -6.39
CA LYS A 128 -7.54 -15.92 -5.97
C LYS A 128 -7.51 -17.02 -7.04
N LYS A 129 -7.48 -16.66 -8.32
CA LYS A 129 -7.43 -17.57 -9.47
C LYS A 129 -6.02 -18.04 -9.86
N GLU A 130 -4.97 -17.44 -9.31
CA GLU A 130 -3.59 -17.92 -9.50
C GLU A 130 -3.44 -19.28 -8.79
N GLU A 131 -2.75 -20.26 -9.40
CA GLU A 131 -2.45 -21.57 -8.81
C GLU A 131 -1.41 -21.48 -7.67
#